data_AF-A0A7C1LUL3-F1
#
_entry.id   AF-A0A7C1LUL3-F1
#
_cell.length_a   1.000
_cell.length_b   1.000
_cell.length_c   1.000
_cell.angle_alpha   90.00
_cell.angle_beta   90.00
_cell.angle_gamma   90.00
#
_symmetry.space_group_name_H-M   'P 1'
#
loop_
_entity.id
_entity.type
_entity.pdbx_description
1 polymer ?
#
loop_
_entity_poly.entity_id
_entity_poly.type
_entity_poly.pdbx_seq_one_letter_code
_entity_poly.pdbx_strand_id
1 'polypeptide(L)'
;MEKRFGKVDFEAGKGYHYGSILPVIALWHQLGLEQIIDCAVSEKVELAVSRIALIQTANRFSEPGSKLACFRWYYRSLFCQMKNFVNFPEDEDEQLHTYYRALDYLCKAKENIEKQLYYRLLGYGLDNSLILYDITSTYFEGEQAEIGKKGFSRDKRGDLDQIVVGLVMSRDGIPIAHHVFEGNRLDKTTVQEVVEDLKERFGIEKAIIVGDRGFENG
;
A
#
# COMPACT_ATOMS: atom_id res chain seq x y z
N MET A 1 -4.99 64.62 -7.41
CA MET A 1 -4.55 63.88 -8.61
C MET A 1 -3.27 63.16 -8.27
N GLU A 2 -3.40 62.01 -7.60
CA GLU A 2 -3.32 60.68 -8.23
C GLU A 2 -1.88 60.32 -8.61
N LYS A 3 -1.11 59.81 -7.64
CA LYS A 3 0.06 58.94 -7.84
C LYS A 3 0.65 58.56 -6.48
N ARG A 4 0.10 57.54 -5.81
CA ARG A 4 0.82 56.89 -4.68
C ARG A 4 0.39 55.50 -4.25
N PHE A 5 -0.29 54.74 -5.10
CA PHE A 5 -0.47 53.30 -4.87
C PHE A 5 -0.22 52.56 -6.18
N GLY A 6 1.05 52.22 -6.44
CA GLY A 6 1.36 51.22 -7.45
C GLY A 6 0.77 49.89 -6.98
N LYS A 7 -0.14 49.33 -7.77
CA LYS A 7 -0.65 47.97 -7.56
C LYS A 7 0.56 47.04 -7.64
N VAL A 8 0.96 46.47 -6.50
CA VAL A 8 1.88 45.34 -6.48
C VAL A 8 1.00 44.12 -6.69
N ASP A 9 0.98 43.61 -7.92
CA ASP A 9 0.38 42.31 -8.20
C ASP A 9 1.29 41.26 -7.53
N PHE A 10 0.85 40.76 -6.38
CA PHE A 10 1.43 39.56 -5.79
C PHE A 10 0.97 38.38 -6.64
N GLU A 11 1.85 37.86 -7.48
CA GLU A 11 1.67 36.49 -7.94
C GLU A 11 1.82 35.58 -6.71
N ALA A 12 0.79 34.79 -6.42
CA ALA A 12 0.92 33.75 -5.41
C ALA A 12 2.07 32.82 -5.85
N GLY A 13 3.18 32.85 -5.12
CA GLY A 13 4.21 31.83 -5.28
C GLY A 13 3.60 30.43 -5.16
N LYS A 14 4.16 29.44 -5.85
CA LYS A 14 3.65 28.06 -5.78
C LYS A 14 3.52 27.62 -4.32
N GLY A 15 2.28 27.46 -3.86
CA GLY A 15 1.97 26.93 -2.53
C GLY A 15 1.95 25.41 -2.59
N TYR A 16 2.90 24.76 -1.92
CA TYR A 16 2.91 23.30 -1.81
C TYR A 16 2.10 22.88 -0.58
N HIS A 17 1.28 21.82 -0.71
CA HIS A 17 0.54 21.24 0.41
C HIS A 17 1.48 20.39 1.29
N TYR A 18 2.17 21.04 2.22
CA TYR A 18 3.07 20.35 3.18
C TYR A 18 2.30 19.50 4.21
N GLY A 19 1.05 19.89 4.53
CA GLY A 19 0.32 19.39 5.69
C GLY A 19 0.00 17.89 5.67
N SER A 20 -0.30 17.31 4.50
CA SER A 20 -0.65 15.89 4.39
C SER A 20 0.57 14.97 4.24
N ILE A 21 1.68 15.49 3.71
CA ILE A 21 2.89 14.69 3.41
C ILE A 21 3.75 14.48 4.65
N LEU A 22 3.93 15.53 5.48
CA LEU A 22 4.83 15.47 6.63
C LEU A 22 4.43 14.42 7.68
N PRO A 23 3.14 14.25 8.06
CA PRO A 23 2.73 13.19 8.97
C PRO A 23 3.04 11.79 8.41
N VAL A 24 2.86 11.59 7.10
CA VAL A 24 3.16 10.31 6.45
C VAL A 24 4.67 10.03 6.53
N ILE A 25 5.53 11.02 6.24
CA ILE A 25 6.99 10.87 6.36
C ILE A 25 7.38 10.55 7.82
N ALA A 26 6.78 11.25 8.79
CA ALA A 26 7.07 11.03 10.21
C ALA A 26 6.70 9.61 10.66
N LEU A 27 5.51 9.14 10.30
CA LEU A 27 5.07 7.77 10.61
C LEU A 27 5.91 6.72 9.87
N TRP A 28 6.26 6.97 8.60
CA TRP A 28 7.13 6.10 7.82
C TRP A 28 8.48 5.89 8.49
N HIS A 29 9.07 6.97 9.00
CA HIS A 29 10.32 6.92 9.75
C HIS A 29 10.14 6.25 11.12
N GLN A 30 9.09 6.57 11.87
CA GLN A 30 8.82 5.96 13.18
C GLN A 30 8.61 4.45 13.09
N LEU A 31 7.92 3.98 12.05
CA LEU A 31 7.74 2.57 11.77
C LEU A 31 8.99 1.92 11.16
N GLY A 32 9.97 2.72 10.72
CA GLY A 32 11.18 2.25 10.05
C GLY A 32 10.91 1.51 8.74
N LEU A 33 9.89 1.96 8.00
CA LEU A 33 9.46 1.31 6.76
C LEU A 33 10.53 1.39 5.66
N GLU A 34 11.34 2.46 5.64
CA GLU A 34 12.46 2.56 4.70
C GLU A 34 13.44 1.41 4.91
N GLN A 35 13.89 1.19 6.15
CA GLN A 35 14.81 0.11 6.48
C GLN A 35 14.20 -1.27 6.25
N ILE A 36 12.93 -1.46 6.64
CA ILE A 36 12.23 -2.74 6.44
C ILE A 36 12.16 -3.09 4.95
N ILE A 37 11.76 -2.13 4.11
CA ILE A 37 11.64 -2.36 2.67
C ILE A 37 13.02 -2.58 2.05
N ASP A 38 14.01 -1.74 2.36
CA ASP A 38 15.35 -1.84 1.80
C ASP A 38 16.03 -3.17 2.18
N CYS A 39 15.81 -3.69 3.40
CA CYS A 39 16.31 -5.01 3.81
C CYS A 39 15.54 -6.18 3.19
N ALA A 40 14.26 -5.98 2.84
CA ALA A 40 13.42 -7.03 2.28
C ALA A 40 13.59 -7.18 0.76
N VAL A 41 13.98 -6.11 0.07
CA VAL A 41 14.35 -6.16 -1.35
C VAL A 41 15.81 -6.63 -1.50
N SER A 42 16.14 -7.20 -2.66
CA SER A 42 17.50 -7.70 -2.93
C SER A 42 18.53 -6.57 -2.93
N GLU A 43 19.74 -6.83 -2.41
CA GLU A 43 20.86 -5.88 -2.41
C GLU A 43 21.29 -5.38 -3.81
N LYS A 44 20.88 -6.07 -4.89
CA LYS A 44 21.24 -5.74 -6.27
C LYS A 44 20.25 -4.80 -6.96
N VAL A 45 19.29 -4.23 -6.22
CA VAL A 45 18.28 -3.33 -6.80
C VAL A 45 18.82 -1.91 -6.82
N GLU A 46 19.08 -1.38 -8.02
CA GLU A 46 19.51 0.02 -8.21
C GLU A 46 18.40 1.04 -7.92
N LEU A 47 17.16 0.56 -7.90
CA LEU A 47 15.97 1.37 -7.68
C LEU A 47 15.76 1.67 -6.19
N ALA A 48 15.49 2.94 -5.85
CA ALA A 48 15.11 3.34 -4.49
C ALA A 48 13.65 2.93 -4.16
N VAL A 49 13.39 1.62 -4.03
CA VAL A 49 12.06 1.03 -3.88
C VAL A 49 11.30 1.61 -2.68
N SER A 50 11.95 1.72 -1.51
CA SER A 50 11.36 2.29 -0.30
C SER A 50 10.89 3.74 -0.48
N ARG A 51 11.68 4.57 -1.16
CA ARG A 51 11.34 5.97 -1.41
C ARG A 51 10.20 6.11 -2.41
N ILE A 52 10.19 5.29 -3.45
CA ILE A 52 9.08 5.24 -4.41
C ILE A 52 7.80 4.72 -3.72
N ALA A 53 7.92 3.78 -2.78
CA ALA A 53 6.79 3.33 -1.95
C ALA A 53 6.27 4.46 -1.04
N LEU A 54 7.15 5.25 -0.44
CA LEU A 54 6.77 6.43 0.36
C LEU A 54 6.03 7.47 -0.48
N ILE A 55 6.50 7.78 -1.69
CA ILE A 55 5.80 8.72 -2.60
C ILE A 55 4.38 8.23 -2.88
N GLN A 56 4.24 6.95 -3.23
CA GLN A 56 2.94 6.35 -3.54
C GLN A 56 2.01 6.32 -2.33
N THR A 57 2.53 6.01 -1.15
CA THR A 57 1.78 6.04 0.12
C THR A 57 1.30 7.46 0.42
N ALA A 58 2.18 8.45 0.35
CA ALA A 58 1.83 9.85 0.59
C ALA A 58 0.81 10.38 -0.45
N ASN A 59 0.91 9.95 -1.71
CA ASN A 59 -0.07 10.28 -2.73
C ASN A 59 -1.46 9.72 -2.40
N ARG A 60 -1.58 8.51 -1.84
CA ARG A 60 -2.87 7.93 -1.43
C ARG A 60 -3.59 8.74 -0.36
N PHE A 61 -2.86 9.39 0.54
CA PHE A 61 -3.43 10.27 1.56
C PHE A 61 -3.73 11.69 1.05
N SER A 62 -2.98 12.16 0.05
CA SER A 62 -3.06 13.55 -0.41
C SER A 62 -3.97 13.73 -1.64
N GLU A 63 -3.74 12.94 -2.69
CA GLU A 63 -4.47 13.04 -3.95
C GLU A 63 -4.48 11.68 -4.66
N PRO A 64 -5.30 10.72 -4.19
CA PRO A 64 -5.30 9.37 -4.70
C PRO A 64 -5.69 9.35 -6.19
N GLY A 65 -4.86 8.72 -7.01
CA GLY A 65 -5.11 8.57 -8.45
C GLY A 65 -4.46 7.32 -9.05
N SER A 66 -4.37 7.31 -10.38
CA SER A 66 -3.59 6.31 -11.12
C SER A 66 -2.08 6.45 -10.87
N LYS A 67 -1.27 5.47 -11.29
CA LYS A 67 0.20 5.60 -11.17
C LYS A 67 0.75 6.75 -12.00
N LEU A 68 0.19 6.98 -13.19
CA LEU A 68 0.51 8.17 -13.99
C LEU A 68 0.15 9.47 -13.24
N ALA A 69 -0.99 9.52 -12.56
CA ALA A 69 -1.36 10.68 -11.74
C ALA A 69 -0.41 10.87 -10.54
N CYS A 70 -0.02 9.79 -9.87
CA CYS A 70 0.96 9.82 -8.79
C CYS A 70 2.34 10.28 -9.26
N PHE A 71 2.80 9.82 -10.43
CA PHE A 71 4.05 10.25 -11.06
C PHE A 71 4.03 11.74 -11.38
N ARG A 72 2.94 12.24 -11.99
CA ARG A 72 2.74 13.69 -12.20
C ARG A 72 2.65 14.47 -10.89
N TRP A 73 2.07 13.87 -9.85
CA TRP A 73 1.98 14.46 -8.52
C TRP A 73 3.34 14.63 -7.86
N TYR A 74 4.28 13.70 -8.04
CA TYR A 74 5.63 13.81 -7.51
C TYR A 74 6.29 15.16 -7.86
N TYR A 75 6.21 15.58 -9.13
CA TYR A 75 6.82 16.83 -9.63
C TYR A 75 6.24 18.12 -9.04
N ARG A 76 5.07 18.04 -8.41
CA ARG A 76 4.43 19.15 -7.70
C ARG A 76 4.32 18.89 -6.19
N SER A 77 5.00 17.87 -5.68
CA SER A 77 5.02 17.52 -4.26
C SER A 77 6.31 17.98 -3.59
N LEU A 78 6.40 17.84 -2.27
CA LEU A 78 7.63 18.12 -1.52
C LEU A 78 8.81 17.24 -1.98
N PHE A 79 8.53 16.02 -2.45
CA PHE A 79 9.57 15.04 -2.78
C PHE A 79 10.47 15.50 -3.93
N CYS A 80 9.95 16.22 -4.93
CA CYS A 80 10.79 16.73 -6.04
C CYS A 80 11.74 17.86 -5.63
N GLN A 81 11.49 18.50 -4.48
CA GLN A 81 12.35 19.55 -3.92
C GLN A 81 13.44 18.95 -3.00
N MET A 82 13.29 17.70 -2.58
CA MET A 82 14.27 17.01 -1.77
C MET A 82 15.47 16.61 -2.64
N LYS A 83 16.64 17.11 -2.29
CA LYS A 83 17.87 16.85 -3.06
C LYS A 83 18.15 15.36 -3.16
N ASN A 84 18.30 14.86 -4.39
CA ASN A 84 18.62 13.46 -4.71
C ASN A 84 17.69 12.45 -4.02
N PHE A 85 16.41 12.79 -3.89
CA PHE A 85 15.45 11.92 -3.22
C PHE A 85 15.20 10.63 -4.01
N VAL A 86 14.91 10.73 -5.30
CA VAL A 86 14.89 9.60 -6.23
C VAL A 86 15.70 9.99 -7.47
N ASN A 87 16.63 9.13 -7.88
CA ASN A 87 17.39 9.29 -9.12
C ASN A 87 16.63 8.59 -10.24
N PHE A 88 15.78 9.33 -10.95
CA PHE A 88 15.07 8.80 -12.10
C PHE A 88 15.99 8.70 -13.32
N PRO A 89 15.74 7.74 -14.24
CA PRO A 89 16.41 7.72 -15.55
C PRO A 89 16.10 9.00 -16.36
N GLU A 90 16.94 9.31 -17.34
CA GLU A 90 16.76 10.52 -18.17
C GLU A 90 15.50 10.46 -19.03
N ASP A 91 15.19 9.28 -19.58
CA ASP A 91 14.00 9.05 -20.41
C ASP A 91 12.71 9.08 -19.58
N GLU A 92 11.75 9.93 -19.95
CA GLU A 92 10.51 10.20 -19.19
C GLU A 92 9.63 8.96 -19.03
N ASP A 93 9.50 8.14 -20.09
CA ASP A 93 8.70 6.92 -20.05
C ASP A 93 9.34 5.92 -19.08
N GLU A 94 10.67 5.78 -19.10
CA GLU A 94 11.42 4.96 -18.15
C GLU A 94 11.23 5.44 -16.70
N GLN A 95 11.06 6.75 -16.47
CA GLN A 95 10.79 7.29 -15.12
C GLN A 95 9.45 6.81 -14.59
N LEU A 96 8.39 6.84 -15.39
CA LEU A 96 7.09 6.29 -14.97
C LEU A 96 7.20 4.79 -14.70
N HIS A 97 7.93 4.05 -15.54
CA HIS A 97 8.15 2.62 -15.36
C HIS A 97 8.91 2.27 -14.08
N THR A 98 9.63 3.20 -13.45
CA THR A 98 10.22 2.97 -12.13
C THR A 98 9.16 2.74 -11.04
N TYR A 99 7.99 3.39 -11.13
CA TYR A 99 6.90 3.22 -10.17
C TYR A 99 6.30 1.81 -10.25
N TYR A 100 6.15 1.28 -11.46
CA TYR A 100 5.65 -0.07 -11.69
C TYR A 100 6.68 -1.13 -11.27
N ARG A 101 7.95 -0.96 -11.65
CA ARG A 101 9.03 -1.86 -11.22
C ARG A 101 9.17 -1.92 -9.70
N ALA A 102 9.00 -0.79 -9.00
CA ALA A 102 8.98 -0.78 -7.54
C ALA A 102 7.88 -1.68 -6.96
N LEU A 103 6.70 -1.74 -7.58
CA LEU A 103 5.63 -2.66 -7.16
C LEU A 103 6.00 -4.12 -7.34
N ASP A 104 6.73 -4.48 -8.40
CA ASP A 104 7.18 -5.85 -8.61
C ASP A 104 8.13 -6.30 -7.50
N TYR A 105 9.05 -5.41 -7.07
CA TYR A 105 9.93 -5.68 -5.94
C TYR A 105 9.17 -5.78 -4.62
N LEU A 106 8.22 -4.86 -4.37
CA LEU A 106 7.37 -4.89 -3.18
C LEU A 106 6.51 -6.15 -3.11
N CYS A 107 5.97 -6.59 -4.25
CA CYS A 107 5.18 -7.82 -4.35
C CYS A 107 6.02 -9.04 -3.95
N LYS A 108 7.23 -9.16 -4.49
CA LYS A 108 8.18 -10.24 -4.14
C LYS A 108 8.64 -10.19 -2.68
N ALA A 109 8.79 -9.00 -2.12
CA ALA A 109 9.24 -8.77 -0.75
C ALA A 109 8.12 -8.75 0.30
N LYS A 110 6.85 -8.82 -0.14
CA LYS A 110 5.64 -8.61 0.67
C LYS A 110 5.68 -9.32 2.02
N GLU A 111 5.87 -10.64 2.02
CA GLU A 111 5.78 -11.44 3.23
C GLU A 111 6.84 -11.07 4.27
N ASN A 112 8.05 -10.73 3.81
CA ASN A 112 9.15 -10.30 4.67
C ASN A 112 8.88 -8.90 5.24
N ILE A 113 8.37 -7.98 4.41
CA ILE A 113 7.96 -6.64 4.85
C ILE A 113 6.87 -6.74 5.94
N GLU A 114 5.80 -7.49 5.69
CA GLU A 114 4.72 -7.71 6.65
C GLU A 114 5.23 -8.30 7.95
N LYS A 115 6.07 -9.35 7.88
CA LYS A 115 6.65 -10.00 9.05
C LYS A 115 7.48 -9.04 9.89
N GLN A 116 8.40 -8.29 9.27
CA GLN A 116 9.24 -7.33 9.99
C GLN A 116 8.41 -6.19 10.60
N LEU A 117 7.43 -5.67 9.86
CA LEU A 117 6.53 -4.63 10.35
C LEU A 117 5.69 -5.12 11.52
N TYR A 118 5.18 -6.36 11.47
CA TYR A 118 4.44 -6.98 12.57
C TYR A 118 5.29 -7.01 13.86
N TYR A 119 6.52 -7.52 13.80
CA TYR A 119 7.39 -7.56 14.99
C TYR A 119 7.75 -6.15 15.48
N ARG A 120 7.87 -5.17 14.57
CA ARG A 120 8.03 -3.76 14.97
C ARG A 120 6.82 -3.25 15.73
N LEU A 121 5.61 -3.54 15.24
CA LEU A 121 4.35 -3.12 15.83
C LEU A 121 4.09 -3.79 17.19
N LEU A 122 4.52 -5.05 17.39
CA LEU A 122 4.51 -5.68 18.72
C LEU A 122 5.33 -4.86 19.73
N GLY A 123 6.47 -4.31 19.31
CA GLY A 123 7.28 -3.40 20.13
C GLY A 123 6.56 -2.07 20.47
N TYR A 124 5.55 -1.70 19.70
CA TYR A 124 4.68 -0.55 19.95
C TYR A 124 3.37 -0.93 20.69
N GLY A 125 3.24 -2.17 21.14
CA GLY A 125 2.09 -2.62 21.94
C GLY A 125 0.91 -3.16 21.13
N LEU A 126 1.12 -3.58 19.88
CA LEU A 126 0.11 -4.27 19.08
C LEU A 126 -0.48 -5.49 19.83
N ASP A 127 -1.79 -5.51 20.04
CA ASP A 127 -2.51 -6.66 20.63
C ASP A 127 -2.84 -7.70 19.55
N ASN A 128 -2.18 -8.86 19.62
CA ASN A 128 -2.40 -10.00 18.73
C ASN A 128 -3.26 -11.11 19.38
N SER A 129 -3.86 -10.87 20.55
CA SER A 129 -4.75 -11.84 21.23
C SER A 129 -6.08 -12.01 20.52
N LEU A 130 -6.50 -11.01 19.75
CA LEU A 130 -7.67 -11.04 18.89
C LEU A 130 -7.27 -10.59 17.49
N ILE A 131 -7.66 -11.38 16.51
CA ILE A 131 -7.37 -11.16 15.10
C ILE A 131 -8.69 -10.96 14.36
N LEU A 132 -8.82 -9.81 13.70
CA LEU A 132 -9.92 -9.51 12.81
C LEU A 132 -9.54 -9.98 11.40
N TYR A 133 -10.41 -10.76 10.78
CA TYR A 133 -10.27 -11.19 9.40
C TYR A 133 -11.48 -10.74 8.59
N ASP A 134 -11.24 -9.87 7.62
CA ASP A 134 -12.25 -9.43 6.66
C ASP A 134 -11.86 -9.85 5.26
N ILE A 135 -12.86 -10.22 4.46
CA ILE A 135 -12.69 -10.54 3.05
C ILE A 135 -13.48 -9.55 2.23
N THR A 136 -12.88 -9.07 1.14
CA THR A 136 -13.58 -8.35 0.09
C THR A 136 -13.23 -8.94 -1.28
N SER A 137 -14.04 -8.64 -2.29
CA SER A 137 -13.77 -9.02 -3.68
C SER A 137 -13.63 -7.77 -4.53
N THR A 138 -12.75 -7.79 -5.52
CA THR A 138 -12.71 -6.77 -6.58
C THR A 138 -12.63 -7.45 -7.94
N TYR A 139 -12.94 -6.70 -8.99
CA TYR A 139 -12.94 -7.20 -10.36
C TYR A 139 -11.91 -6.50 -11.23
N PHE A 140 -11.54 -7.15 -12.33
CA PHE A 140 -10.71 -6.56 -13.38
C PHE A 140 -11.50 -6.42 -14.68
N GLU A 141 -11.22 -5.34 -15.41
CA GLU A 141 -11.76 -5.12 -16.76
C GLU A 141 -10.82 -5.60 -17.88
N GLY A 142 -9.58 -5.98 -17.52
CA GLY A 142 -8.59 -6.55 -18.44
C GLY A 142 -8.44 -8.06 -18.28
N GLU A 143 -7.84 -8.70 -19.27
CA GLU A 143 -7.75 -10.17 -19.38
C GLU A 143 -6.42 -10.77 -18.87
N GLN A 144 -5.52 -9.93 -18.34
CA GLN A 144 -4.15 -10.35 -17.97
C GLN A 144 -3.97 -10.68 -16.48
N ALA A 145 -5.03 -10.67 -15.69
CA ALA A 145 -4.94 -11.05 -14.29
C ALA A 145 -4.86 -12.59 -14.17
N GLU A 146 -3.68 -13.14 -13.89
CA GLU A 146 -3.46 -14.60 -13.83
C GLU A 146 -4.39 -15.31 -12.82
N ILE A 147 -4.62 -14.66 -11.67
CA ILE A 147 -5.51 -15.12 -10.59
C ILE A 147 -6.97 -14.66 -10.79
N GLY A 148 -7.26 -13.93 -11.86
CA GLY A 148 -8.61 -13.51 -12.22
C GLY A 148 -9.45 -14.73 -12.59
N LYS A 149 -10.54 -14.94 -11.85
CA LYS A 149 -11.52 -16.00 -12.15
C LYS A 149 -12.93 -15.49 -11.94
N LYS A 150 -13.87 -15.93 -12.79
CA LYS A 150 -15.30 -15.71 -12.54
C LYS A 150 -15.70 -16.29 -11.19
N GLY A 151 -16.25 -15.46 -10.33
CA GLY A 151 -16.60 -15.82 -8.97
C GLY A 151 -17.67 -14.90 -8.39
N PHE A 152 -17.91 -15.02 -7.08
CA PHE A 152 -18.89 -14.18 -6.40
C PHE A 152 -18.42 -12.73 -6.41
N SER A 153 -19.26 -11.84 -6.93
CA SER A 153 -18.95 -10.41 -7.02
C SER A 153 -19.76 -9.64 -5.98
N ARG A 154 -19.09 -9.04 -5.00
CA ARG A 154 -19.72 -8.12 -4.04
C ARG A 154 -20.23 -6.83 -4.71
N ASP A 155 -19.69 -6.49 -5.88
CA ASP A 155 -20.06 -5.32 -6.68
C ASP A 155 -21.08 -5.61 -7.80
N LYS A 156 -21.68 -6.82 -7.81
CA LYS A 156 -22.63 -7.27 -8.85
C LYS A 156 -22.06 -7.29 -10.27
N ARG A 157 -20.74 -7.49 -10.41
CA ARG A 157 -20.01 -7.61 -11.68
C ARG A 157 -19.50 -9.02 -11.93
N GLY A 158 -20.36 -10.02 -11.71
CA GLY A 158 -20.02 -11.44 -11.96
C GLY A 158 -19.75 -11.78 -13.44
N ASP A 159 -20.00 -10.83 -14.34
CA ASP A 159 -19.60 -10.88 -15.74
C ASP A 159 -18.07 -10.81 -15.94
N LEU A 160 -17.37 -10.19 -14.99
CA LEU A 160 -15.93 -9.95 -15.02
C LEU A 160 -15.15 -10.93 -14.14
N ASP A 161 -13.86 -11.06 -14.41
CA ASP A 161 -12.95 -11.82 -13.56
C ASP A 161 -12.78 -11.12 -12.21
N GLN A 162 -12.93 -11.89 -11.14
CA GLN A 162 -12.79 -11.44 -9.77
C GLN A 162 -11.45 -11.88 -9.19
N ILE A 163 -11.05 -11.17 -8.13
CA ILE A 163 -10.10 -11.65 -7.11
C ILE A 163 -10.69 -11.41 -5.73
N VAL A 164 -10.23 -12.19 -4.77
CA VAL A 164 -10.61 -12.07 -3.37
C VAL A 164 -9.42 -11.55 -2.58
N VAL A 165 -9.65 -10.54 -1.74
CA VAL A 165 -8.63 -9.95 -0.87
C VAL A 165 -9.04 -10.17 0.58
N GLY A 166 -8.22 -10.90 1.32
CA GLY A 166 -8.35 -11.07 2.76
C GLY A 166 -7.42 -10.12 3.50
N LEU A 167 -7.94 -9.37 4.48
CA LEU A 167 -7.19 -8.47 5.33
C LEU A 167 -7.18 -9.00 6.77
N VAL A 168 -5.98 -9.20 7.31
CA VAL A 168 -5.75 -9.65 8.68
C VAL A 168 -5.32 -8.45 9.51
N MET A 169 -6.05 -8.18 10.60
CA MET A 169 -5.80 -7.04 11.47
C MET A 169 -5.78 -7.47 12.95
N SER A 170 -5.09 -6.69 13.77
CA SER A 170 -5.17 -6.76 15.22
C SER A 170 -6.54 -6.32 15.76
N ARG A 171 -6.74 -6.46 17.07
CA ARG A 171 -7.92 -5.95 17.80
C ARG A 171 -8.22 -4.48 17.49
N ASP A 172 -7.18 -3.65 17.39
CA ASP A 172 -7.31 -2.21 17.19
C ASP A 172 -7.46 -1.81 15.71
N GLY A 173 -7.62 -2.79 14.81
CA GLY A 173 -7.75 -2.56 13.38
C GLY A 173 -6.42 -2.25 12.67
N ILE A 174 -5.27 -2.45 13.33
CA ILE A 174 -3.96 -2.29 12.70
C ILE A 174 -3.70 -3.51 11.79
N PRO A 175 -3.43 -3.31 10.48
CA PRO A 175 -3.12 -4.40 9.56
C PRO A 175 -1.85 -5.18 9.93
N ILE A 176 -1.94 -6.50 9.87
CA ILE A 176 -0.84 -7.45 10.09
C ILE A 176 -0.39 -8.03 8.74
N ALA A 177 -1.34 -8.49 7.94
CA ALA A 177 -1.08 -9.11 6.65
C ALA A 177 -2.27 -8.96 5.70
N HIS A 178 -2.01 -9.14 4.40
CA HIS A 178 -3.08 -9.37 3.44
C HIS A 178 -2.81 -10.61 2.58
N HIS A 179 -3.89 -11.18 2.05
CA HIS A 179 -3.88 -12.33 1.16
C HIS A 179 -4.70 -12.00 -0.09
N VAL A 180 -4.22 -12.44 -1.24
CA VAL A 180 -4.93 -12.28 -2.51
C VAL A 180 -5.15 -13.67 -3.09
N PHE A 181 -6.41 -14.02 -3.29
CA PHE A 181 -6.85 -15.33 -3.77
C PHE A 181 -7.54 -15.20 -5.12
N GLU A 182 -7.65 -16.33 -5.83
CA GLU A 182 -8.46 -16.43 -7.03
C GLU A 182 -9.92 -16.04 -6.77
N GLY A 183 -10.57 -15.42 -7.75
CA GLY A 183 -11.94 -14.90 -7.61
C GLY A 183 -13.01 -15.91 -7.23
N ASN A 184 -12.79 -17.18 -7.52
CA ASN A 184 -13.69 -18.31 -7.24
C ASN A 184 -13.33 -19.07 -5.94
N ARG A 185 -12.42 -18.54 -5.11
CA ARG A 185 -12.02 -19.20 -3.86
C ARG A 185 -13.19 -19.23 -2.88
N LEU A 186 -13.37 -20.37 -2.20
CA LEU A 186 -14.39 -20.51 -1.16
C LEU A 186 -13.91 -19.86 0.13
N ASP A 187 -14.76 -19.03 0.73
CA ASP A 187 -14.52 -18.30 1.97
C ASP A 187 -13.91 -19.18 3.07
N LYS A 188 -14.45 -20.39 3.29
CA LYS A 188 -13.94 -21.35 4.29
C LYS A 188 -12.48 -21.78 4.08
N THR A 189 -12.06 -21.96 2.83
CA THR A 189 -10.68 -22.38 2.52
C THR A 189 -9.67 -21.28 2.82
N THR A 190 -10.06 -20.01 2.63
CA THR A 190 -9.19 -18.87 2.93
C THR A 190 -8.90 -18.73 4.43
N VAL A 191 -9.89 -19.02 5.29
CA VAL A 191 -9.70 -18.94 6.75
C VAL A 191 -8.64 -19.93 7.22
N GLN A 192 -8.64 -21.15 6.70
CA GLN A 192 -7.65 -22.15 7.08
C GLN A 192 -6.23 -21.71 6.67
N GLU A 193 -6.06 -21.25 5.43
CA GLU A 193 -4.76 -20.76 4.94
C GLU A 193 -4.25 -19.58 5.77
N VAL A 194 -5.14 -18.64 6.13
CA VAL A 194 -4.79 -17.49 7.00
C VAL A 194 -4.39 -17.95 8.39
N VAL A 195 -5.06 -18.94 8.97
CA VAL A 195 -4.70 -19.49 10.30
C VAL A 195 -3.32 -20.15 10.27
N GLU A 196 -3.04 -20.94 9.24
CA GLU A 196 -1.73 -21.60 9.06
C GLU A 196 -0.63 -20.55 8.90
N ASP A 197 -0.87 -19.55 8.08
CA ASP A 197 0.03 -18.43 7.84
C ASP A 197 0.35 -17.62 9.11
N LEU A 198 -0.66 -17.32 9.93
CA LEU A 198 -0.50 -16.62 11.21
C LEU A 198 0.39 -17.38 12.19
N LYS A 199 0.33 -18.72 12.17
CA LYS A 199 1.21 -19.57 12.97
C LYS A 199 2.62 -19.58 12.41
N GLU A 200 2.77 -19.86 11.12
CA GLU A 200 4.07 -20.09 10.50
C GLU A 200 4.90 -18.82 10.31
N ARG A 201 4.31 -17.76 9.74
CA ARG A 201 5.05 -16.52 9.47
C ARG A 201 5.18 -15.63 10.71
N PHE A 202 4.12 -15.55 11.52
CA PHE A 202 4.00 -14.57 12.60
C PHE A 202 4.10 -15.17 14.02
N GLY A 203 4.13 -16.49 14.17
CA GLY A 203 4.26 -17.15 15.47
C GLY A 203 3.05 -16.96 16.40
N ILE A 204 1.87 -16.72 15.84
CA ILE A 204 0.64 -16.50 16.62
C ILE A 204 0.03 -17.85 17.00
N GLU A 205 0.40 -18.36 18.17
CA GLU A 205 -0.06 -19.66 18.66
C GLU A 205 -1.44 -19.62 19.32
N LYS A 206 -1.81 -18.47 19.90
CA LYS A 206 -3.06 -18.30 20.65
C LYS A 206 -3.70 -16.95 20.32
N ALA A 207 -4.77 -16.99 19.54
CA ALA A 207 -5.60 -15.83 19.26
C ALA A 207 -7.06 -16.23 19.06
N ILE A 208 -7.97 -15.30 19.35
CA ILE A 208 -9.38 -15.39 18.95
C ILE A 208 -9.49 -14.76 17.57
N ILE A 209 -9.93 -15.53 16.58
CA ILE A 209 -10.18 -15.01 15.23
C ILE A 209 -11.65 -14.62 15.12
N VAL A 210 -11.90 -13.41 14.67
CA VAL A 210 -13.24 -12.86 14.44
C VAL A 210 -13.35 -12.47 12.98
N GLY A 211 -14.40 -12.96 12.32
CA GLY A 211 -14.72 -12.63 10.94
C GLY A 211 -16.24 -12.69 10.70
N ASP A 212 -16.70 -12.18 9.55
CA ASP A 212 -18.12 -12.15 9.18
C ASP A 212 -18.71 -13.56 8.94
N ARG A 213 -20.01 -13.75 9.20
CA ARG A 213 -20.69 -15.06 9.10
C ARG A 213 -20.77 -15.64 7.69
N GLY A 214 -20.35 -14.90 6.66
CA GLY A 214 -20.22 -15.42 5.29
C GLY A 214 -19.34 -16.68 5.20
N PHE A 215 -18.41 -16.86 6.15
CA PHE A 215 -17.51 -18.02 6.23
C PHE A 215 -18.18 -19.38 6.45
N GLU A 216 -19.41 -19.42 6.99
CA GLU A 216 -20.05 -20.68 7.41
C GLU A 216 -21.04 -21.27 6.39
N ASN A 217 -21.49 -20.50 5.40
CA ASN A 217 -22.57 -20.88 4.46
C ASN A 217 -22.14 -20.96 2.98
N GLY A 218 -20.84 -20.99 2.69
CA GLY A 218 -20.26 -21.15 1.35
C GLY A 218 -19.77 -22.56 1.05
#